data_AF-A0A077ZUQ6-F1
#
_entry.id   AF-A0A077ZUQ6-F1
#
_cell.length_a   1.000
_cell.length_b   1.000
_cell.length_c   1.000
_cell.angle_alpha   90.00
_cell.angle_beta   90.00
_cell.angle_gamma   90.00
#
_symmetry.space_group_name_H-M   'P 1'
#
loop_
_entity.id
_entity.type
_entity.pdbx_description
1 polymer ?
#
loop_
_entity_poly.entity_id
_entity_poly.type
_entity_poly.pdbx_seq_one_letter_code
_entity_poly.pdbx_strand_id
1 'polypeptide(L)'
;MTEKSEQINTSTLKEDNLKQLNKDSKSAAKDDDQLSQTTQSSAAPQKSQVDKEFQDFMVEMKKLTREDNKFTQEYQLDRLLNQSFVNPYDILEVGAEASEEEIKKKFRMLSILVHPDKCRHEKASDAFHLLEQAYKTLLDHEKRRIYQRVMREAKERVEYERKKENMRRKEIGKDSLPDETFNIEVQDMCKKLFEEIEERKQHFERLDAAYKRKKRVEVETTKAKEEILKEDMKAWDDNRDKRVDAWRSFTEKKVKIEKKKKTHFGIKAPQTKMEERPDHAPKIDSAKPMGVNEDYKKSWR
;
A
#
# COMPACT_ATOMS: atom_id res chain seq x y z
N MET A 1 -28.35 32.44 -23.96
CA MET A 1 -28.52 30.99 -23.88
C MET A 1 -27.50 30.45 -22.91
N THR A 2 -28.02 29.81 -21.88
CA THR A 2 -27.36 29.19 -20.73
C THR A 2 -26.55 27.97 -21.12
N GLU A 3 -25.34 27.81 -20.56
CA GLU A 3 -24.87 26.53 -20.02
C GLU A 3 -23.73 26.80 -19.03
N LYS A 4 -24.04 26.64 -17.74
CA LYS A 4 -23.09 26.61 -16.63
C LYS A 4 -22.56 25.18 -16.51
N SER A 5 -21.25 25.01 -16.53
CA SER A 5 -20.59 23.75 -16.17
C SER A 5 -20.14 23.81 -14.71
N GLU A 6 -20.86 23.06 -13.87
CA GLU A 6 -20.56 22.84 -12.45
C GLU A 6 -19.38 21.86 -12.30
N GLN A 7 -18.26 22.35 -11.78
CA GLN A 7 -17.21 21.49 -11.23
C GLN A 7 -17.49 21.28 -9.74
N ILE A 8 -17.89 20.06 -9.40
CA ILE A 8 -18.13 19.62 -8.02
C ILE A 8 -16.77 19.34 -7.37
N ASN A 9 -16.37 20.20 -6.43
CA ASN A 9 -15.20 20.01 -5.57
C ASN A 9 -15.48 18.89 -4.54
N THR A 10 -14.94 17.69 -4.79
CA THR A 10 -15.07 16.53 -3.88
C THR A 10 -14.00 16.47 -2.79
N SER A 11 -13.11 17.47 -2.68
CA SER A 11 -12.00 17.46 -1.72
C SER A 11 -12.33 18.03 -0.33
N THR A 12 -13.45 18.74 -0.15
CA THR A 12 -13.74 19.45 1.10
C THR A 12 -14.58 18.63 2.09
N LEU A 13 -15.28 17.58 1.63
CA LEU A 13 -16.20 16.80 2.46
C LEU A 13 -15.56 15.65 3.28
N LYS A 14 -14.24 15.43 3.16
CA LYS A 14 -13.54 14.36 3.92
C LYS A 14 -12.76 14.85 5.13
N GLU A 15 -12.47 16.14 5.27
CA GLU A 15 -11.72 16.66 6.41
C GLU A 15 -12.61 17.12 7.57
N ASP A 16 -13.85 17.50 7.30
CA ASP A 16 -14.79 17.93 8.35
C ASP A 16 -15.44 16.75 9.09
N ASN A 17 -15.56 15.58 8.45
CA ASN A 17 -16.16 14.39 9.06
C ASN A 17 -15.20 13.64 10.03
N LEU A 18 -13.90 13.97 10.00
CA LEU A 18 -12.91 13.34 10.88
C LEU A 18 -12.68 14.12 12.19
N LYS A 19 -13.24 15.33 12.31
CA LYS A 19 -13.13 16.15 13.54
C LYS A 19 -14.35 16.06 14.46
N GLN A 20 -15.48 15.52 14.00
CA GLN A 20 -16.69 15.37 14.82
C GLN A 20 -16.72 14.06 15.64
N LEU A 21 -16.03 13.00 15.22
CA LEU A 21 -16.11 11.67 15.87
C LEU A 21 -15.14 11.47 17.06
N ASN A 22 -14.26 12.43 17.34
CA ASN A 22 -13.27 12.32 18.43
C ASN A 22 -13.56 13.24 19.62
N LYS A 23 -14.76 13.85 19.69
CA LYS A 23 -15.17 14.71 20.81
C LYS A 23 -16.12 14.04 21.81
N ASP A 24 -16.71 12.90 21.45
CA ASP A 24 -17.71 12.21 22.28
C ASP A 24 -17.14 11.05 23.12
N SER A 25 -15.85 10.73 23.00
CA SER A 25 -15.18 9.65 23.74
C SER A 25 -14.41 10.10 24.99
N LYS A 26 -14.56 11.37 25.41
CA LYS A 26 -13.80 11.94 26.54
C LYS A 26 -14.64 12.81 27.48
N SER A 27 -15.78 12.30 27.94
CA SER A 27 -16.51 12.87 29.08
C SER A 27 -17.41 11.85 29.80
N ALA A 28 -16.83 10.77 30.33
CA ALA A 28 -17.54 9.90 31.28
C ALA A 28 -16.54 9.10 32.12
N ALA A 29 -15.84 9.77 33.03
CA ALA A 29 -15.08 9.09 34.07
C ALA A 29 -14.87 10.04 35.25
N LYS A 30 -15.88 10.11 36.13
CA LYS A 30 -15.71 10.37 37.57
C LYS A 30 -17.03 10.05 38.30
N ASP A 31 -16.83 9.45 39.48
CA ASP A 31 -17.79 9.28 40.59
C ASP A 31 -18.72 8.06 40.46
N ASP A 32 -18.38 6.94 41.12
CA ASP A 32 -18.89 6.66 42.48
C ASP A 32 -18.36 5.32 43.03
N ASP A 33 -17.79 5.42 44.22
CA ASP A 33 -17.44 4.36 45.15
C ASP A 33 -18.65 4.11 46.06
N GLN A 34 -19.29 2.94 45.92
CA GLN A 34 -19.94 2.16 46.98
C GLN A 34 -20.85 1.09 46.36
N LEU A 35 -20.56 -0.18 46.65
CA LEU A 35 -21.44 -1.07 47.42
C LEU A 35 -21.06 -2.52 47.14
N SER A 36 -20.49 -3.14 48.15
CA SER A 36 -20.29 -4.58 48.24
C SER A 36 -21.60 -5.28 48.65
N GLN A 37 -21.70 -6.55 48.24
CA GLN A 37 -22.57 -7.63 48.73
C GLN A 37 -23.82 -8.00 47.89
N THR A 38 -23.85 -9.30 47.57
CA THR A 38 -25.03 -10.13 47.28
C THR A 38 -25.59 -9.94 45.85
N THR A 39 -25.37 -10.88 44.92
CA THR A 39 -26.14 -12.14 44.85
C THR A 39 -25.36 -13.26 44.17
N GLN A 40 -25.33 -14.42 44.82
CA GLN A 40 -25.14 -15.72 44.17
C GLN A 40 -26.44 -16.07 43.44
N SER A 41 -26.41 -16.33 42.12
CA SER A 41 -27.17 -17.44 41.50
C SER A 41 -26.85 -17.66 40.02
N SER A 42 -26.57 -18.93 39.69
CA SER A 42 -26.60 -19.63 38.39
C SER A 42 -25.73 -19.14 37.21
N ALA A 43 -24.51 -19.69 37.09
CA ALA A 43 -23.70 -19.65 35.87
C ALA A 43 -23.08 -21.04 35.55
N ALA A 44 -23.89 -22.10 35.45
CA ALA A 44 -23.39 -23.48 35.41
C ALA A 44 -23.93 -24.48 34.35
N PRO A 45 -24.67 -24.15 33.27
CA PRO A 45 -24.99 -25.17 32.25
C PRO A 45 -24.14 -25.13 30.96
N GLN A 46 -23.36 -24.06 30.72
CA GLN A 46 -22.71 -23.86 29.40
C GLN A 46 -21.39 -24.62 29.23
N LYS A 47 -20.64 -24.87 30.31
CA LYS A 47 -19.29 -25.47 30.24
C LYS A 47 -19.32 -26.97 29.94
N SER A 48 -20.25 -27.70 30.57
CA SER A 48 -20.41 -29.16 30.39
C SER A 48 -20.88 -29.55 28.99
N GLN A 49 -21.63 -28.66 28.33
CA GLN A 49 -22.12 -28.89 26.96
C GLN A 49 -20.97 -28.82 25.95
N VAL A 50 -20.10 -27.80 26.06
CA VAL A 50 -18.92 -27.64 25.18
C VAL A 50 -17.93 -28.78 25.36
N ASP A 51 -17.73 -29.26 26.59
CA ASP A 51 -16.85 -30.40 26.87
C ASP A 51 -17.38 -31.69 26.22
N LYS A 52 -18.70 -31.89 26.23
CA LYS A 52 -19.34 -33.05 25.59
C LYS A 52 -19.23 -32.99 24.07
N GLU A 53 -19.49 -31.82 23.47
CA GLU A 53 -19.30 -31.59 22.04
C GLU A 53 -17.85 -31.83 21.60
N PHE A 54 -16.88 -31.45 22.43
CA PHE A 54 -15.47 -31.72 22.16
C PHE A 54 -15.12 -33.21 22.27
N GLN A 55 -15.69 -33.94 23.23
CA GLN A 55 -15.49 -35.40 23.33
C GLN A 55 -16.09 -36.15 22.14
N ASP A 56 -17.33 -35.80 21.76
CA ASP A 56 -18.02 -36.38 20.61
C ASP A 56 -17.20 -36.13 19.32
N PHE A 57 -16.67 -34.92 19.17
CA PHE A 57 -15.78 -34.56 18.08
C PHE A 57 -14.47 -35.38 18.06
N MET A 58 -13.83 -35.61 19.20
CA MET A 58 -12.61 -36.42 19.29
C MET A 58 -12.86 -37.89 18.94
N VAL A 59 -14.04 -38.42 19.27
CA VAL A 59 -14.46 -39.77 18.88
C VAL A 59 -14.69 -39.85 17.37
N GLU A 60 -15.39 -38.87 16.80
CA GLU A 60 -15.58 -38.73 15.34
C GLU A 60 -14.22 -38.67 14.62
N MET A 61 -13.31 -37.81 15.09
CA MET A 61 -11.98 -37.63 14.49
C MET A 61 -11.16 -38.93 14.53
N LYS A 62 -11.16 -39.67 15.65
CA LYS A 62 -10.47 -40.97 15.76
C LYS A 62 -11.05 -42.04 14.84
N LYS A 63 -12.36 -42.00 14.59
CA LYS A 63 -13.02 -42.90 13.64
C LYS A 63 -12.58 -42.58 12.22
N LEU A 64 -12.57 -41.30 11.83
CA LEU A 64 -12.07 -40.86 10.53
C LEU A 64 -10.60 -41.23 10.29
N THR A 65 -9.71 -41.07 11.28
CA THR A 65 -8.30 -41.49 11.15
C THR A 65 -8.13 -43.00 10.95
N ARG A 66 -9.04 -43.82 11.46
CA ARG A 66 -9.00 -45.28 11.25
C ARG A 66 -9.51 -45.70 9.88
N GLU A 67 -10.46 -44.96 9.31
CA GLU A 67 -11.12 -45.30 8.05
C GLU A 67 -10.35 -44.72 6.85
N ASP A 68 -9.83 -43.50 6.96
CA ASP A 68 -9.13 -42.80 5.88
C ASP A 68 -7.63 -42.60 6.19
N ASN A 69 -6.76 -43.22 5.39
CA ASN A 69 -5.30 -43.02 5.48
C ASN A 69 -4.90 -41.53 5.27
N LYS A 70 -5.76 -40.75 4.62
CA LYS A 70 -5.62 -39.30 4.42
C LYS A 70 -5.66 -38.50 5.73
N PHE A 71 -6.22 -39.05 6.81
CA PHE A 71 -6.38 -38.35 8.09
C PHE A 71 -5.34 -38.77 9.14
N THR A 72 -4.16 -39.19 8.68
CA THR A 72 -2.98 -39.46 9.50
C THR A 72 -2.14 -38.19 9.70
N GLN A 73 -1.46 -38.09 10.84
CA GLN A 73 -0.64 -36.92 11.17
C GLN A 73 0.50 -36.71 10.16
N GLU A 74 1.18 -37.79 9.77
CA GLU A 74 2.30 -37.76 8.83
C GLU A 74 1.88 -37.28 7.45
N TYR A 75 0.77 -37.81 6.92
CA TYR A 75 0.25 -37.39 5.61
C TYR A 75 -0.11 -35.90 5.59
N GLN A 76 -0.81 -35.41 6.63
CA GLN A 76 -1.22 -34.01 6.68
C GLN A 76 -0.03 -33.06 6.85
N LEU A 77 1.00 -33.47 7.61
CA LEU A 77 2.24 -32.69 7.71
C LEU A 77 3.00 -32.67 6.37
N ASP A 78 3.18 -33.82 5.73
CA ASP A 78 3.86 -33.93 4.44
C ASP A 78 3.16 -33.09 3.37
N ARG A 79 1.83 -33.20 3.31
CA ARG A 79 0.97 -32.40 2.46
C ARG A 79 1.16 -30.91 2.68
N LEU A 80 1.04 -30.43 3.92
CA LEU A 80 1.13 -29.00 4.25
C LEU A 80 2.53 -28.42 4.03
N LEU A 81 3.58 -29.23 4.16
CA LEU A 81 4.97 -28.79 4.03
C LEU A 81 5.49 -28.88 2.59
N ASN A 82 5.06 -29.88 1.81
CA ASN A 82 5.60 -30.14 0.47
C ASN A 82 4.75 -29.57 -0.67
N GLN A 83 3.47 -29.26 -0.43
CA GLN A 83 2.61 -28.66 -1.46
C GLN A 83 2.58 -27.13 -1.32
N SER A 84 2.71 -26.44 -2.45
CA SER A 84 2.46 -24.99 -2.52
C SER A 84 0.97 -24.73 -2.66
N PHE A 85 0.38 -24.17 -1.61
CA PHE A 85 -1.02 -23.78 -1.59
C PHE A 85 -1.16 -22.30 -1.89
N VAL A 86 -1.80 -21.99 -3.00
CA VAL A 86 -2.15 -20.60 -3.35
C VAL A 86 -3.52 -20.22 -2.76
N ASN A 87 -4.36 -21.21 -2.47
CA ASN A 87 -5.74 -21.03 -2.05
C ASN A 87 -5.97 -21.52 -0.60
N PRO A 88 -6.52 -20.69 0.30
CA PRO A 88 -6.86 -21.07 1.67
C PRO A 88 -7.87 -22.22 1.79
N TYR A 89 -8.78 -22.37 0.82
CA TYR A 89 -9.76 -23.47 0.81
C TYR A 89 -9.10 -24.83 0.57
N ASP A 90 -8.08 -24.86 -0.29
CA ASP A 90 -7.33 -26.08 -0.57
C ASP A 90 -6.57 -26.51 0.69
N ILE A 91 -5.95 -25.59 1.45
CA ILE A 91 -5.25 -25.89 2.71
C ILE A 91 -6.16 -26.66 3.68
N LEU A 92 -7.38 -26.16 3.88
CA LEU A 92 -8.38 -26.72 4.80
C LEU A 92 -9.19 -27.90 4.22
N GLU A 93 -8.95 -28.28 2.97
CA GLU A 93 -9.70 -29.32 2.25
C GLU A 93 -11.22 -29.10 2.25
N VAL A 94 -11.63 -27.87 1.98
CA VAL A 94 -13.03 -27.45 1.89
C VAL A 94 -13.36 -26.95 0.49
N GLY A 95 -14.61 -27.14 0.06
CA GLY A 95 -15.09 -26.59 -1.21
C GLY A 95 -15.21 -25.06 -1.16
N ALA A 96 -15.26 -24.42 -2.34
CA ALA A 96 -15.45 -22.96 -2.46
C ALA A 96 -16.75 -22.46 -1.78
N GLU A 97 -17.78 -23.30 -1.79
CA GLU A 97 -19.11 -23.04 -1.23
C GLU A 97 -19.26 -23.52 0.22
N ALA A 98 -18.17 -23.95 0.87
CA ALA A 98 -18.23 -24.45 2.23
C ALA A 98 -18.72 -23.38 3.21
N SER A 99 -19.53 -23.79 4.18
CA SER A 99 -20.08 -22.89 5.21
C SER A 99 -19.01 -22.49 6.25
N GLU A 100 -19.25 -21.44 7.04
CA GLU A 100 -18.32 -21.06 8.11
C GLU A 100 -18.19 -22.13 9.19
N GLU A 101 -19.27 -22.87 9.43
CA GLU A 101 -19.30 -23.96 10.38
C GLU A 101 -18.43 -25.14 9.91
N GLU A 102 -18.50 -25.46 8.61
CA GLU A 102 -17.64 -26.48 7.99
C GLU A 102 -16.17 -26.08 8.03
N ILE A 103 -15.85 -24.81 7.72
CA ILE A 103 -14.49 -24.27 7.80
C ILE A 103 -13.96 -24.38 9.23
N LYS A 104 -14.78 -24.00 10.24
CA LYS A 104 -14.42 -24.14 11.67
C LYS A 104 -14.21 -25.58 12.07
N LYS A 105 -15.10 -26.50 11.65
CA LYS A 105 -14.99 -27.94 11.96
C LYS A 105 -13.70 -28.51 11.37
N LYS A 106 -13.42 -28.24 10.10
CA LYS A 106 -12.21 -28.71 9.39
C LYS A 106 -10.93 -28.15 9.99
N PHE A 107 -10.91 -26.85 10.31
CA PHE A 107 -9.80 -26.23 11.01
C PHE A 107 -9.52 -26.94 12.34
N ARG A 108 -10.54 -27.13 13.19
CA ARG A 108 -10.38 -27.84 14.47
C ARG A 108 -9.81 -29.25 14.29
N MET A 109 -10.26 -30.00 13.28
CA MET A 109 -9.79 -31.36 13.06
C MET A 109 -8.31 -31.35 12.65
N LEU A 110 -7.95 -30.53 11.67
CA LEU A 110 -6.57 -30.42 11.18
C LEU A 110 -5.64 -29.87 12.25
N SER A 111 -6.05 -28.87 13.03
CA SER A 111 -5.26 -28.29 14.11
C SER A 111 -4.84 -29.33 15.14
N ILE A 112 -5.71 -30.28 15.50
CA ILE A 112 -5.36 -31.35 16.44
C ILE A 112 -4.34 -32.32 15.83
N LEU A 113 -4.44 -32.58 14.53
CA LEU A 113 -3.52 -33.45 13.82
C LEU A 113 -2.14 -32.84 13.63
N VAL A 114 -2.03 -31.53 13.42
CA VAL A 114 -0.75 -30.84 13.15
C VAL A 114 -0.21 -30.03 14.32
N HIS A 115 -0.82 -30.14 15.50
CA HIS A 115 -0.39 -29.39 16.67
C HIS A 115 1.04 -29.76 17.08
N PRO A 116 1.93 -28.78 17.32
CA PRO A 116 3.35 -29.05 17.65
C PRO A 116 3.55 -29.82 18.95
N ASP A 117 2.61 -29.74 19.90
CA ASP A 117 2.66 -30.52 21.16
C ASP A 117 2.39 -32.02 20.96
N LYS A 118 1.56 -32.36 19.96
CA LYS A 118 1.17 -33.76 19.70
C LYS A 118 2.05 -34.41 18.62
N CYS A 119 2.65 -33.60 17.75
CA CYS A 119 3.46 -34.05 16.63
C CYS A 119 4.95 -33.85 16.90
N ARG A 120 5.73 -34.93 16.82
CA ARG A 120 7.18 -34.90 17.06
C ARG A 120 8.00 -34.34 15.89
N HIS A 121 7.36 -33.80 14.85
CA HIS A 121 8.03 -33.31 13.66
C HIS A 121 8.49 -31.86 13.84
N GLU A 122 9.75 -31.57 13.52
CA GLU A 122 10.37 -30.24 13.74
C GLU A 122 9.61 -29.10 13.06
N LYS A 123 9.08 -29.36 11.86
CA LYS A 123 8.30 -28.40 11.06
C LYS A 123 6.79 -28.41 11.33
N ALA A 124 6.31 -29.11 12.38
CA ALA A 124 4.88 -29.10 12.72
C ALA A 124 4.37 -27.70 13.05
N SER A 125 5.22 -26.86 13.65
CA SER A 125 4.92 -25.44 13.87
C SER A 125 4.61 -24.71 12.56
N ASP A 126 5.43 -24.89 11.53
CA ASP A 126 5.24 -24.19 10.24
C ASP A 126 3.94 -24.62 9.55
N ALA A 127 3.65 -25.93 9.55
CA ALA A 127 2.41 -26.47 9.03
C ALA A 127 1.17 -25.92 9.77
N PHE A 128 1.25 -25.81 11.10
CA PHE A 128 0.20 -25.21 11.91
C PHE A 128 0.00 -23.72 11.61
N HIS A 129 1.09 -22.95 11.43
CA HIS A 129 1.00 -21.54 11.07
C HIS A 129 0.32 -21.34 9.71
N LEU A 130 0.62 -22.20 8.72
CA LEU A 130 -0.03 -22.17 7.41
C LEU A 130 -1.54 -22.42 7.53
N LEU A 131 -1.92 -23.41 8.34
CA LEU A 131 -3.33 -23.73 8.63
C LEU A 131 -4.05 -22.57 9.31
N GLU A 132 -3.40 -21.94 10.30
CA GLU A 132 -3.94 -20.79 11.02
C GLU A 132 -4.11 -19.57 10.10
N GLN A 133 -3.13 -19.30 9.23
CA GLN A 133 -3.21 -18.23 8.24
C GLN A 133 -4.36 -18.44 7.26
N ALA A 134 -4.56 -19.67 6.79
CA ALA A 134 -5.68 -20.02 5.92
C ALA A 134 -7.02 -19.75 6.62
N TYR A 135 -7.17 -20.22 7.86
CA TYR A 135 -8.37 -20.00 8.66
C TYR A 135 -8.65 -18.51 8.91
N LYS A 136 -7.64 -17.72 9.30
CA LYS A 136 -7.77 -16.26 9.48
C LYS A 136 -8.21 -15.56 8.19
N THR A 137 -7.72 -16.01 7.04
CA THR A 137 -8.08 -15.44 5.74
C THR A 137 -9.53 -15.74 5.37
N LEU A 138 -10.03 -16.94 5.70
CA LEU A 138 -11.42 -17.32 5.44
C LEU A 138 -12.41 -16.75 6.45
N LEU A 139 -11.95 -16.38 7.65
CA LEU A 139 -12.78 -15.71 8.66
C LEU A 139 -13.11 -14.27 8.26
N ASP A 140 -12.24 -13.63 7.48
CA ASP A 140 -12.48 -12.31 6.92
C ASP A 140 -13.43 -12.41 5.71
N HIS A 141 -14.67 -11.93 5.87
CA HIS A 141 -15.70 -12.00 4.83
C HIS A 141 -15.29 -11.31 3.52
N GLU A 142 -14.53 -10.22 3.58
CA GLU A 142 -14.13 -9.49 2.37
C GLU A 142 -13.13 -10.31 1.56
N LYS A 143 -12.09 -10.81 2.24
CA LYS A 143 -11.10 -11.71 1.62
C LYS A 143 -11.77 -12.97 1.11
N ARG A 144 -12.60 -13.62 1.92
CA ARG A 144 -13.34 -14.82 1.55
C ARG A 144 -14.12 -14.64 0.24
N ARG A 145 -14.80 -13.51 0.06
CA ARG A 145 -15.55 -13.18 -1.16
C ARG A 145 -14.64 -13.02 -2.38
N ILE A 146 -13.45 -12.45 -2.20
CA ILE A 146 -12.45 -12.34 -3.27
C ILE A 146 -11.97 -13.74 -3.68
N TYR A 147 -11.57 -14.58 -2.72
CA TYR A 147 -11.14 -15.95 -3.00
C TYR A 147 -12.23 -16.77 -3.71
N GLN A 148 -13.49 -16.71 -3.24
CA GLN A 148 -14.62 -17.39 -3.89
C GLN A 148 -14.84 -16.91 -5.33
N ARG A 149 -14.72 -15.60 -5.58
CA ARG A 149 -14.84 -15.04 -6.93
C ARG A 149 -13.77 -15.60 -7.85
N VAL A 150 -12.51 -15.62 -7.41
CA VAL A 150 -11.38 -16.13 -8.19
C VAL A 150 -11.54 -17.63 -8.47
N MET A 151 -11.98 -18.41 -7.48
CA MET A 151 -12.22 -19.85 -7.67
C MET A 151 -13.35 -20.13 -8.67
N ARG A 152 -14.45 -19.37 -8.59
CA ARG A 152 -15.54 -19.47 -9.57
C ARG A 152 -15.06 -19.10 -10.97
N GLU A 153 -14.32 -18.00 -11.09
CA GLU A 153 -13.76 -17.55 -12.36
C GLU A 153 -12.80 -18.60 -12.96
N ALA A 154 -11.95 -19.22 -12.14
CA ALA A 154 -11.08 -20.30 -12.58
C ALA A 154 -11.87 -21.49 -13.14
N LYS A 155 -12.93 -21.89 -12.44
CA LYS A 155 -13.81 -22.99 -12.86
C LYS A 155 -14.49 -22.66 -14.19
N GLU A 156 -15.06 -21.47 -14.31
CA GLU A 156 -15.72 -21.00 -15.54
C GLU A 156 -14.75 -20.95 -16.73
N ARG A 157 -13.52 -20.46 -16.53
CA ARG A 157 -12.47 -20.44 -17.57
C ARG A 157 -12.10 -21.85 -18.04
N VAL A 158 -11.93 -22.80 -17.12
CA VAL A 158 -11.60 -24.19 -17.47
C VAL A 158 -12.77 -24.88 -18.19
N GLU A 159 -14.00 -24.70 -17.73
CA GLU A 159 -15.19 -25.23 -18.41
C GLU A 159 -15.31 -24.70 -19.84
N TYR A 160 -15.05 -23.41 -20.04
CA TYR A 160 -15.05 -22.79 -21.36
C TYR A 160 -13.98 -23.39 -22.28
N GLU A 161 -12.73 -23.51 -21.83
CA GLU A 161 -11.64 -24.08 -22.63
C GLU A 161 -11.86 -25.56 -22.93
N ARG A 162 -12.35 -26.34 -21.95
CA ARG A 162 -12.72 -27.74 -22.17
C ARG A 162 -13.83 -27.90 -23.18
N LYS A 163 -14.86 -27.07 -23.11
CA LYS A 163 -15.97 -27.11 -24.07
C LYS A 163 -15.46 -26.88 -25.49
N LYS A 164 -14.57 -25.90 -25.68
CA LYS A 164 -13.93 -25.61 -26.96
C LYS A 164 -13.05 -26.77 -27.47
N GLU A 165 -12.21 -27.34 -26.60
CA GLU A 165 -11.35 -28.47 -26.96
C GLU A 165 -12.16 -29.75 -27.25
N ASN A 166 -13.21 -30.03 -26.49
CA ASN A 166 -14.09 -31.17 -26.74
C ASN A 166 -14.82 -31.07 -28.08
N MET A 167 -15.23 -29.86 -28.50
CA MET A 167 -15.76 -29.63 -29.84
C MET A 167 -14.71 -29.95 -30.93
N ARG A 168 -13.46 -29.48 -30.75
CA ARG A 168 -12.35 -29.77 -31.66
C ARG A 168 -12.02 -31.27 -31.73
N ARG A 169 -12.05 -31.97 -30.59
CA ARG A 169 -11.81 -33.41 -30.51
C ARG A 169 -12.89 -34.20 -31.22
N LYS A 170 -14.15 -33.79 -31.07
CA LYS A 170 -15.29 -34.39 -31.78
C LYS A 170 -15.15 -34.27 -33.30
N GLU A 171 -14.70 -33.13 -33.81
CA GLU A 171 -14.41 -32.94 -35.25
C GLU A 171 -13.33 -33.89 -35.76
N ILE A 172 -12.34 -34.20 -34.92
CA ILE A 172 -11.22 -35.12 -35.23
C ILE A 172 -11.62 -36.59 -34.95
N GLY A 173 -12.82 -36.85 -34.41
CA GLY A 173 -13.27 -38.19 -34.04
C GLY A 173 -12.59 -38.76 -32.79
N LYS A 174 -12.04 -37.90 -31.92
CA LYS A 174 -11.42 -38.28 -30.65
C LYS A 174 -12.38 -38.08 -29.49
N ASP A 175 -12.26 -38.92 -28.47
CA ASP A 175 -13.05 -38.83 -27.23
C ASP A 175 -12.79 -37.52 -26.47
N SER A 176 -13.79 -37.11 -25.70
CA SER A 176 -13.72 -35.93 -24.83
C SER A 176 -12.59 -36.04 -23.81
N LEU A 177 -12.16 -34.89 -23.31
CA LEU A 177 -11.22 -34.83 -22.19
C LEU A 177 -11.74 -35.64 -20.98
N PRO A 178 -10.87 -36.39 -20.29
CA PRO A 178 -11.23 -37.07 -19.06
C PRO A 178 -11.72 -36.10 -17.97
N ASP A 179 -12.72 -36.50 -17.21
CA ASP A 179 -13.24 -35.71 -16.08
C ASP A 179 -12.27 -35.68 -14.90
N GLU A 180 -11.41 -36.70 -14.76
CA GLU A 180 -10.43 -36.80 -13.68
C GLU A 180 -9.41 -35.64 -13.68
N THR A 181 -9.08 -35.09 -14.85
CA THR A 181 -8.15 -33.96 -14.95
C THR A 181 -8.81 -32.61 -14.67
N PHE A 182 -10.14 -32.54 -14.54
CA PHE A 182 -10.88 -31.28 -14.39
C PHE A 182 -10.44 -30.53 -13.13
N ASN A 183 -10.41 -31.21 -11.99
CA ASN A 183 -10.07 -30.58 -10.73
C ASN A 183 -8.61 -30.07 -10.72
N ILE A 184 -7.69 -30.80 -11.36
CA ILE A 184 -6.29 -30.40 -11.48
C ILE A 184 -6.17 -29.15 -12.37
N GLU A 185 -6.87 -29.13 -13.51
CA GLU A 185 -6.90 -27.97 -14.41
C GLU A 185 -7.50 -26.73 -13.73
N VAL A 186 -8.58 -26.90 -12.95
CA VAL A 186 -9.18 -25.81 -12.16
C VAL A 186 -8.20 -25.30 -11.11
N GLN A 187 -7.49 -26.18 -10.41
CA GLN A 187 -6.47 -25.77 -9.44
C GLN A 187 -5.32 -25.00 -10.12
N ASP A 188 -4.83 -25.46 -11.27
CA ASP A 188 -3.79 -24.75 -12.01
C ASP A 188 -4.26 -23.39 -12.53
N MET A 189 -5.52 -23.29 -12.97
CA MET A 189 -6.12 -22.01 -13.37
C MET A 189 -6.28 -21.05 -12.17
N CYS A 190 -6.74 -21.56 -11.02
CA CYS A 190 -6.78 -20.80 -9.77
C CYS A 190 -5.40 -20.22 -9.44
N LYS A 191 -4.35 -21.04 -9.47
CA LYS A 191 -2.98 -20.59 -9.18
C LYS A 191 -2.55 -19.45 -10.10
N LYS A 192 -2.77 -19.58 -11.41
CA LYS A 192 -2.47 -18.53 -12.40
C LYS A 192 -3.23 -17.23 -12.14
N LEU A 193 -4.51 -17.32 -11.80
CA LEU A 193 -5.31 -16.13 -11.48
C LEU A 193 -4.83 -15.40 -10.23
N PHE A 194 -4.50 -16.14 -9.17
CA PHE A 194 -3.95 -15.54 -7.96
C PHE A 194 -2.57 -14.92 -8.20
N GLU A 195 -1.71 -15.58 -8.99
CA GLU A 195 -0.43 -15.01 -9.42
C GLU A 195 -0.63 -13.70 -10.20
N GLU A 196 -1.55 -13.68 -11.17
CA GLU A 196 -1.90 -12.47 -11.93
C GLU A 196 -2.39 -11.32 -11.02
N ILE A 197 -3.21 -11.64 -10.01
CA ILE A 197 -3.70 -10.65 -9.04
C ILE A 197 -2.55 -10.09 -8.19
N GLU A 198 -1.65 -10.96 -7.70
CA GLU A 198 -0.52 -10.54 -6.88
C GLU A 198 0.49 -9.72 -7.70
N GLU A 199 0.78 -10.12 -8.94
CA GLU A 199 1.61 -9.36 -9.86
C GLU A 199 1.04 -7.96 -10.12
N ARG A 200 -0.27 -7.86 -10.36
CA ARG A 200 -0.97 -6.58 -10.55
C ARG A 200 -0.85 -5.69 -9.33
N LYS A 201 -0.98 -6.27 -8.14
CA LYS A 201 -0.82 -5.57 -6.86
C LYS A 201 0.62 -5.07 -6.67
N GLN A 202 1.62 -5.92 -6.88
CA GLN A 202 3.04 -5.54 -6.81
C GLN A 202 3.40 -4.47 -7.83
N HIS A 203 2.86 -4.55 -9.03
CA HIS A 203 3.05 -3.53 -10.06
C HIS A 203 2.49 -2.18 -9.61
N PHE A 204 1.27 -2.16 -9.06
CA PHE A 204 0.65 -0.95 -8.53
C PHE A 204 1.47 -0.35 -7.37
N GLU A 205 1.92 -1.17 -6.42
CA GLU A 205 2.76 -0.73 -5.31
C GLU A 205 4.11 -0.15 -5.78
N ARG A 206 4.72 -0.77 -6.80
CA ARG A 206 5.96 -0.26 -7.42
C ARG A 206 5.74 1.12 -8.04
N LEU A 207 4.64 1.32 -8.76
CA LEU A 207 4.29 2.61 -9.36
C LEU A 207 4.03 3.68 -8.28
N ASP A 208 3.28 3.36 -7.22
CA ASP A 208 3.02 4.27 -6.11
C ASP A 208 4.31 4.65 -5.36
N ALA A 209 5.19 3.68 -5.09
CA ALA A 209 6.49 3.91 -4.48
C ALA A 209 7.38 4.81 -5.35
N ALA A 210 7.41 4.57 -6.66
CA ALA A 210 8.15 5.41 -7.60
C ALA A 210 7.59 6.84 -7.65
N TYR A 211 6.26 6.99 -7.66
CA TYR A 211 5.58 8.28 -7.61
C TYR A 211 5.93 9.05 -6.32
N LYS A 212 5.82 8.39 -5.16
CA LYS A 212 6.18 8.97 -3.85
C LYS A 212 7.64 9.38 -3.79
N ARG A 213 8.56 8.57 -4.34
CA ARG A 213 9.99 8.90 -4.41
C ARG A 213 10.23 10.12 -5.27
N LYS A 214 9.63 10.19 -6.47
CA LYS A 214 9.76 11.36 -7.36
C LYS A 214 9.27 12.64 -6.68
N LYS A 215 8.12 12.58 -6.01
CA LYS A 215 7.56 13.71 -5.26
C LYS A 215 8.44 14.17 -4.10
N ARG A 216 9.08 13.23 -3.38
CA ARG A 216 10.05 13.57 -2.30
C ARG A 216 11.25 14.31 -2.86
N VAL A 217 11.86 13.79 -3.93
CA VAL A 217 13.00 14.43 -4.60
C VAL A 217 12.62 15.82 -5.09
N GLU A 218 11.44 15.99 -5.70
CA GLU A 218 10.96 17.30 -6.13
C GLU A 218 10.89 18.29 -4.96
N VAL A 219 10.26 17.91 -3.85
CA VAL A 219 10.17 18.75 -2.64
C VAL A 219 11.54 19.04 -2.03
N GLU A 220 12.46 18.08 -2.00
CA GLU A 220 13.82 18.28 -1.51
C GLU A 220 14.59 19.24 -2.41
N THR A 221 14.45 19.11 -3.73
CA THR A 221 15.12 20.01 -4.68
C THR A 221 14.57 21.44 -4.62
N THR A 222 13.26 21.62 -4.41
CA THR A 222 12.68 22.96 -4.25
C THR A 222 13.16 23.60 -2.95
N LYS A 223 13.17 22.86 -1.83
CA LYS A 223 13.71 23.34 -0.56
C LYS A 223 15.18 23.72 -0.66
N ALA A 224 16.01 22.88 -1.28
CA ALA A 224 17.42 23.17 -1.49
C ALA A 224 17.61 24.44 -2.33
N LYS A 225 16.82 24.64 -3.38
CA LYS A 225 16.84 25.89 -4.17
C LYS A 225 16.42 27.11 -3.34
N GLU A 226 15.40 26.98 -2.52
CA GLU A 226 14.96 28.05 -1.61
C GLU A 226 16.01 28.38 -0.55
N GLU A 227 16.71 27.38 -0.01
CA GLU A 227 17.80 27.57 0.94
C GLU A 227 18.99 28.28 0.29
N ILE A 228 19.42 27.82 -0.90
CA ILE A 228 20.45 28.51 -1.68
C ILE A 228 20.04 29.96 -1.94
N LEU A 229 18.79 30.21 -2.34
CA LEU A 229 18.30 31.57 -2.59
C LEU A 229 18.33 32.43 -1.33
N LYS A 230 17.98 31.87 -0.16
CA LYS A 230 18.05 32.57 1.13
C LYS A 230 19.49 32.90 1.51
N GLU A 231 20.42 31.98 1.32
CA GLU A 231 21.85 32.20 1.58
C GLU A 231 22.42 33.28 0.66
N ASP A 232 22.12 33.21 -0.64
CA ASP A 232 22.51 34.23 -1.61
C ASP A 232 21.94 35.61 -1.25
N MET A 233 20.66 35.66 -0.86
CA MET A 233 20.00 36.91 -0.46
C MET A 233 20.66 37.50 0.80
N LYS A 234 20.93 36.66 1.80
CA LYS A 234 21.63 37.07 3.02
C LYS A 234 23.03 37.58 2.71
N ALA A 235 23.80 36.88 1.89
CA ALA A 235 25.14 37.30 1.47
C ALA A 235 25.10 38.63 0.69
N TRP A 236 24.08 38.86 -0.13
CA TRP A 236 23.85 40.12 -0.81
C TRP A 236 23.59 41.25 0.20
N ASP A 237 22.74 41.03 1.20
CA ASP A 237 22.47 42.03 2.24
C ASP A 237 23.69 42.30 3.13
N ASP A 238 24.42 41.28 3.57
CA ASP A 238 25.64 41.44 4.39
C ASP A 238 26.74 42.22 3.65
N ASN A 239 26.85 42.04 2.33
CA ASN A 239 27.78 42.80 1.49
C ASN A 239 27.24 44.19 1.09
N ARG A 240 26.04 44.60 1.51
CA ARG A 240 25.41 45.86 1.12
C ARG A 240 26.22 47.08 1.51
N ASP A 241 26.66 47.19 2.77
CA ASP A 241 27.37 48.37 3.25
C ASP A 241 28.71 48.54 2.53
N LYS A 242 29.43 47.43 2.30
CA LYS A 242 30.66 47.44 1.50
C LYS A 242 30.41 47.93 0.07
N ARG A 243 29.33 47.49 -0.57
CA ARG A 243 28.94 47.96 -1.92
C ARG A 243 28.56 49.45 -1.89
N VAL A 244 27.81 49.90 -0.89
CA VAL A 244 27.41 51.30 -0.71
C VAL A 244 28.64 52.18 -0.48
N ASP A 245 29.59 51.77 0.35
CA ASP A 245 30.83 52.51 0.62
C ASP A 245 31.76 52.55 -0.61
N ALA A 246 31.87 51.45 -1.35
CA ALA A 246 32.54 51.41 -2.64
C ALA A 246 31.89 52.38 -3.65
N TRP A 247 30.56 52.45 -3.67
CA TRP A 247 29.84 53.40 -4.53
C TRP A 247 30.02 54.85 -4.07
N ARG A 248 29.91 55.14 -2.77
CA ARG A 248 30.15 56.47 -2.19
C ARG A 248 31.56 56.97 -2.53
N SER A 249 32.59 56.17 -2.28
CA SER A 249 33.97 56.53 -2.62
C SER A 249 34.18 56.71 -4.14
N PHE A 250 33.51 55.92 -5.00
CA PHE A 250 33.52 56.12 -6.44
C PHE A 250 32.90 57.46 -6.85
N THR A 251 31.74 57.83 -6.28
CA THR A 251 31.08 59.12 -6.58
C THR A 251 31.92 60.32 -6.13
N GLU A 252 32.52 60.25 -4.94
CA GLU A 252 33.44 61.29 -4.46
C GLU A 252 34.67 61.43 -5.37
N LYS A 253 35.22 60.30 -5.82
CA LYS A 253 36.35 60.28 -6.75
C LYS A 253 35.95 60.88 -8.11
N LYS A 254 34.74 60.61 -8.59
CA LYS A 254 34.19 61.21 -9.82
C LYS A 254 34.02 62.73 -9.70
N VAL A 255 33.48 63.23 -8.58
CA VAL A 255 33.36 64.68 -8.30
C VAL A 255 34.74 65.35 -8.26
N LYS A 256 35.74 64.71 -7.66
CA LYS A 256 37.13 65.21 -7.67
C LYS A 256 37.75 65.23 -9.08
N ILE A 257 37.43 64.23 -9.92
CA ILE A 257 37.89 64.17 -11.31
C ILE A 257 37.18 65.23 -12.18
N GLU A 258 35.88 65.47 -12.00
CA GLU A 258 35.15 66.55 -12.71
C GLU A 258 35.65 67.94 -12.33
N LYS A 259 35.99 68.18 -11.05
CA LYS A 259 36.65 69.42 -10.61
C LYS A 259 38.03 69.62 -11.25
N LYS A 260 38.79 68.53 -11.48
CA LYS A 260 40.10 68.57 -12.17
C LYS A 260 40.00 68.63 -13.71
N LYS A 261 38.91 68.16 -14.32
CA LYS A 261 38.65 68.29 -15.77
C LYS A 261 38.19 69.69 -16.19
N LYS A 262 37.68 70.52 -15.26
CA LYS A 262 37.49 71.96 -15.51
C LYS A 262 38.83 72.73 -15.62
N THR A 263 39.95 72.10 -15.26
CA THR A 263 41.28 72.74 -15.28
C THR A 263 42.24 72.20 -16.34
N HIS A 264 41.96 71.10 -17.05
CA HIS A 264 42.79 70.72 -18.21
C HIS A 264 42.12 69.70 -19.16
N PHE A 265 42.39 69.87 -20.45
CA PHE A 265 41.81 69.19 -21.62
C PHE A 265 42.29 67.73 -21.75
N GLY A 266 41.40 66.84 -22.19
CA GLY A 266 41.73 65.62 -22.97
C GLY A 266 42.34 64.40 -22.26
N ILE A 267 41.58 63.65 -21.44
CA ILE A 267 41.91 62.25 -21.11
C ILE A 267 40.64 61.38 -21.17
N LYS A 268 40.63 60.40 -22.08
CA LYS A 268 39.56 59.40 -22.30
C LYS A 268 39.45 58.45 -21.09
N ALA A 269 38.22 58.12 -20.71
CA ALA A 269 37.96 57.25 -19.56
C ALA A 269 38.43 55.80 -19.83
N PRO A 270 39.00 55.11 -18.83
CA PRO A 270 39.38 53.71 -18.96
C PRO A 270 38.14 52.83 -19.14
N GLN A 271 38.26 51.78 -19.95
CA GLN A 271 37.15 50.88 -20.22
C GLN A 271 36.76 50.09 -18.96
N THR A 272 35.46 50.08 -18.66
CA THR A 272 34.87 49.24 -17.62
C THR A 272 35.07 47.77 -17.98
N LYS A 273 35.95 47.07 -17.26
CA LYS A 273 35.92 45.61 -17.24
C LYS A 273 34.67 45.19 -16.47
N MET A 274 33.68 44.64 -17.17
CA MET A 274 32.54 43.99 -16.51
C MET A 274 33.09 42.84 -15.67
N GLU A 275 32.73 42.80 -14.39
CA GLU A 275 33.04 41.70 -13.50
C GLU A 275 32.43 40.42 -14.10
N GLU A 276 33.26 39.43 -14.41
CA GLU A 276 32.79 38.17 -14.96
C GLU A 276 32.05 37.39 -13.88
N ARG A 277 30.83 36.98 -14.22
CA ARG A 277 29.96 36.22 -13.34
C ARG A 277 30.64 34.88 -13.01
N PRO A 278 30.73 34.47 -11.73
CA PRO A 278 31.35 33.20 -11.35
C PRO A 278 30.70 32.02 -12.09
N ASP A 279 31.51 31.07 -12.59
CA ASP A 279 31.04 29.96 -13.43
C ASP A 279 29.96 29.07 -12.80
N HIS A 280 29.86 29.07 -11.46
CA HIS A 280 28.83 28.32 -10.73
C HIS A 280 27.45 29.01 -10.73
N ALA A 281 27.39 30.30 -11.07
CA ALA A 281 26.15 31.06 -11.01
C ALA A 281 25.15 30.56 -12.07
N PRO A 282 23.88 30.29 -11.71
CA PRO A 282 22.90 29.70 -12.63
C PRO A 282 22.74 30.61 -13.85
N LYS A 283 23.03 30.12 -15.06
CA LYS A 283 22.94 30.89 -16.30
C LYS A 283 21.54 31.50 -16.42
N ILE A 284 21.45 32.81 -16.23
CA ILE A 284 20.22 33.57 -16.44
C ILE A 284 20.27 33.90 -17.91
N ASP A 285 19.30 33.42 -18.69
CA ASP A 285 19.20 33.75 -20.10
C ASP A 285 19.14 35.28 -20.24
N SER A 286 20.25 35.85 -20.73
CA SER A 286 20.50 37.29 -20.83
C SER A 286 19.62 37.99 -21.88
N ALA A 287 18.73 37.24 -22.54
CA ALA A 287 17.74 37.79 -23.47
C ALA A 287 16.61 38.56 -22.76
N LYS A 288 16.50 38.50 -21.42
CA LYS A 288 15.51 39.27 -20.67
C LYS A 288 16.18 40.11 -19.58
N PRO A 289 16.05 41.45 -19.61
CA PRO A 289 16.58 42.32 -18.57
C PRO A 289 15.91 42.02 -17.22
N MET A 290 16.70 41.71 -16.19
CA MET A 290 16.25 41.63 -14.80
C MET A 290 15.59 42.97 -14.41
N GLY A 291 14.33 42.93 -14.01
CA GLY A 291 13.57 44.11 -13.55
C GLY A 291 12.55 44.67 -14.55
N VAL A 292 12.45 44.14 -15.77
CA VAL A 292 11.33 44.43 -16.68
C VAL A 292 10.60 43.14 -17.00
N ASN A 293 9.97 42.54 -15.99
CA ASN A 293 8.95 41.53 -16.28
C ASN A 293 7.59 42.24 -16.24
N GLU A 294 7.09 42.62 -17.41
CA GLU A 294 5.74 43.18 -17.58
C GLU A 294 4.63 42.13 -17.41
N ASP A 295 4.95 40.92 -16.97
CA ASP A 295 3.99 39.85 -16.73
C ASP A 295 2.88 40.25 -15.73
N TYR A 296 3.15 41.17 -14.78
CA TYR A 296 2.12 41.72 -13.89
C TYR A 296 1.14 42.69 -14.59
N LYS A 297 1.45 43.20 -15.79
CA LYS A 297 0.56 44.07 -16.57
C LYS A 297 -0.43 43.27 -17.45
N LYS A 298 -0.20 41.96 -17.64
CA LYS A 298 -1.09 41.08 -18.42
C LYS A 298 -2.25 40.49 -17.63
N SER A 299 -2.26 40.65 -16.30
CA SER A 299 -3.34 40.19 -15.42
C SER A 299 -4.35 41.29 -15.04
N TRP A 300 -4.25 42.49 -15.63
CA TRP A 300 -5.08 43.67 -15.34
C TRP A 300 -5.85 44.23 -16.56
N ARG A 301 -6.09 43.41 -17.59
CA ARG A 301 -7.04 43.72 -18.68
C ARG A 301 -7.94 42.53 -18.95
#